data_AF-A0A432TBR7-F1
#
_entry.id   AF-A0A432TBR7-F1
#
_cell.length_a   1.000
_cell.length_b   1.000
_cell.length_c   1.000
_cell.angle_alpha   90.00
_cell.angle_beta   90.00
_cell.angle_gamma   90.00
#
_symmetry.space_group_name_H-M   'P 1'
#
loop_
_entity.id
_entity.type
_entity.pdbx_description
1 polymer ?
#
loop_
_entity_poly.entity_id
_entity_poly.type
_entity_poly.pdbx_seq_one_letter_code
_entity_poly.pdbx_strand_id
1 'polypeptide(L)'
;MERLKEIHNYDYSSFVAKHYRSKNYTVWEYSKEKNLINHPLNLVMKKEKDILFIECRSNINEITMNNLVEFEQVGAEFVEQYVLFKNYNILYVCICSENQFSEKALAYIGENSHLSYEILKEFDV
;
A
#
# COMPACT_ATOMS: atom_id res chain seq x y z
N MET A 1 10.15 -19.66 22.90
CA MET A 1 10.40 -20.36 21.62
C MET A 1 9.69 -19.59 20.52
N GLU A 2 10.35 -18.54 20.06
CA GLU A 2 9.96 -17.78 18.87
C GLU A 2 10.17 -18.68 17.66
N ARG A 3 9.09 -19.21 17.11
CA ARG A 3 9.13 -19.94 15.83
C ARG A 3 8.39 -19.10 14.81
N LEU A 4 9.19 -18.45 13.97
CA LEU A 4 8.91 -18.17 12.56
C LEU A 4 7.48 -17.71 12.29
N LYS A 5 7.20 -16.44 12.57
CA LYS A 5 6.30 -15.70 11.69
C LYS A 5 6.99 -15.72 10.33
N GLU A 6 6.55 -16.57 9.42
CA GLU A 6 6.65 -16.20 8.01
C GLU A 6 6.15 -14.75 7.94
N ILE A 7 7.04 -13.84 7.57
CA ILE A 7 6.83 -12.40 7.63
C ILE A 7 5.86 -12.05 6.50
N HIS A 8 4.60 -12.40 6.69
CA HIS A 8 3.51 -11.96 5.85
C HIS A 8 3.26 -10.50 6.20
N ASN A 9 3.23 -9.62 5.20
CA ASN A 9 2.87 -8.19 5.39
C ASN A 9 1.44 -8.00 5.94
N TYR A 10 0.71 -9.06 6.27
CA TYR A 10 -0.62 -9.01 6.88
C TYR A 10 -0.62 -8.38 8.27
N ASP A 11 0.38 -8.65 9.11
CA ASP A 11 0.43 -8.06 10.45
C ASP A 11 0.58 -6.53 10.34
N TYR A 12 1.55 -6.09 9.53
CA TYR A 12 1.79 -4.67 9.31
C TYR A 12 0.63 -3.98 8.57
N SER A 13 0.08 -4.59 7.52
CA SER A 13 -1.08 -4.01 6.82
C SER A 13 -2.34 -3.97 7.69
N SER A 14 -2.51 -4.90 8.65
CA SER A 14 -3.58 -4.84 9.65
C SER A 14 -3.39 -3.66 10.62
N PHE A 15 -2.15 -3.41 11.05
CA PHE A 15 -1.81 -2.23 11.83
C PHE A 15 -2.12 -0.93 11.06
N VAL A 16 -1.64 -0.81 9.82
CA VAL A 16 -1.93 0.32 8.93
C VAL A 16 -3.45 0.49 8.76
N ALA A 17 -4.18 -0.60 8.51
CA ALA A 17 -5.63 -0.54 8.37
C ALA A 17 -6.32 0.01 9.63
N LYS A 18 -5.90 -0.42 10.83
CA LYS A 18 -6.41 0.10 12.10
C LYS A 18 -6.12 1.60 12.25
N HIS A 19 -4.91 2.03 11.88
CA HIS A 19 -4.50 3.43 11.93
C HIS A 19 -5.37 4.33 11.01
N TYR A 20 -5.65 3.91 9.77
CA TYR A 20 -6.48 4.74 8.87
C TYR A 20 -7.98 4.66 9.20
N ARG A 21 -8.46 3.53 9.74
CA ARG A 21 -9.84 3.45 10.25
C ARG A 21 -10.11 4.46 11.37
N SER A 22 -9.15 4.69 12.28
CA SER A 22 -9.30 5.72 13.33
C SER A 22 -9.30 7.15 12.76
N LYS A 23 -8.79 7.34 11.54
CA LYS A 23 -8.83 8.59 10.77
C LYS A 23 -10.03 8.69 9.82
N ASN A 24 -11.10 7.91 10.06
CA ASN A 24 -12.34 7.87 9.29
C ASN A 24 -12.21 7.42 7.82
N TYR A 25 -11.20 6.61 7.49
CA TYR A 25 -11.16 5.94 6.19
C TYR A 25 -12.01 4.67 6.21
N THR A 26 -12.73 4.39 5.12
CA THR A 26 -13.23 3.05 4.85
C THR A 26 -12.06 2.22 4.31
N VAL A 27 -11.67 1.16 5.01
CA VAL A 27 -10.49 0.34 4.65
C VAL A 27 -10.89 -1.09 4.35
N TRP A 28 -10.55 -1.54 3.14
CA TRP A 28 -10.62 -2.94 2.72
C TRP A 28 -9.22 -3.58 2.79
N GLU A 29 -9.07 -4.65 3.58
CA GLU A 29 -7.84 -5.43 3.68
C GLU A 29 -7.73 -6.43 2.50
N TYR A 30 -7.69 -5.91 1.27
CA TYR A 30 -7.84 -6.66 0.02
C TYR A 30 -6.98 -7.93 -0.05
N SER A 31 -5.65 -7.80 0.04
CA SER A 31 -4.74 -8.95 -0.11
C SER A 31 -4.99 -10.03 0.94
N LYS A 32 -5.34 -9.64 2.17
CA LYS A 32 -5.62 -10.56 3.27
C LYS A 32 -6.94 -11.29 3.08
N GLU A 33 -8.01 -10.57 2.75
CA GLU A 33 -9.33 -11.17 2.50
C GLU A 33 -9.34 -12.09 1.27
N LYS A 34 -8.46 -11.83 0.29
CA LYS A 34 -8.28 -12.67 -0.90
C LYS A 34 -7.20 -13.74 -0.76
N ASN A 35 -6.54 -13.85 0.40
CA ASN A 35 -5.40 -14.76 0.64
C ASN A 35 -4.28 -14.62 -0.42
N LEU A 36 -4.00 -13.39 -0.87
CA LEU A 36 -2.95 -13.08 -1.84
C LEU A 36 -1.63 -12.82 -1.11
N ILE A 37 -0.67 -13.70 -1.31
CA ILE A 37 0.64 -13.65 -0.66
C ILE A 37 1.56 -12.74 -1.48
N ASN A 38 2.30 -11.85 -0.82
CA ASN A 38 3.25 -10.90 -1.44
C ASN A 38 2.66 -10.04 -2.57
N HIS A 39 1.35 -9.77 -2.52
CA HIS A 39 0.68 -8.95 -3.51
C HIS A 39 0.93 -7.45 -3.25
N PRO A 40 1.24 -6.64 -4.27
CA PRO A 40 1.58 -5.23 -4.08
C PRO A 40 0.37 -4.37 -3.70
N LEU A 41 -0.85 -4.76 -4.06
CA LEU A 41 -2.06 -4.13 -3.51
C LEU A 41 -2.46 -4.81 -2.20
N ASN A 42 -2.09 -4.21 -1.06
CA ASN A 42 -2.45 -4.75 0.25
C ASN A 42 -3.80 -4.26 0.74
N LEU A 43 -4.02 -2.94 0.70
CA LEU A 43 -5.24 -2.29 1.16
C LEU A 43 -5.84 -1.43 0.04
N VAL A 44 -7.17 -1.33 0.06
CA VAL A 44 -7.92 -0.33 -0.72
C VAL A 44 -8.65 0.55 0.27
N MET A 45 -8.34 1.85 0.28
CA MET A 45 -8.94 2.80 1.21
C MET A 45 -9.78 3.82 0.46
N LYS A 46 -10.88 4.26 1.06
CA LYS A 46 -11.72 5.32 0.53
C LYS A 46 -11.85 6.44 1.53
N LYS A 47 -11.70 7.68 1.04
CA LYS A 47 -12.09 8.90 1.73
C LYS A 47 -12.67 9.86 0.72
N GLU A 48 -13.94 10.23 0.91
CA GLU A 48 -14.65 11.13 -0.02
C GLU A 48 -14.59 10.63 -1.48
N LYS A 49 -13.97 11.39 -2.39
CA LYS A 49 -13.79 11.07 -3.82
C LYS A 49 -12.46 10.38 -4.15
N ASP A 50 -11.61 10.17 -3.16
CA ASP A 50 -10.32 9.52 -3.33
C ASP A 50 -10.41 8.04 -2.96
N ILE A 51 -9.78 7.22 -3.80
CA ILE A 51 -9.46 5.83 -3.51
C ILE A 51 -7.95 5.71 -3.47
N LEU A 52 -7.43 5.24 -2.34
CA LEU A 52 -6.01 4.99 -2.16
C LEU A 52 -5.77 3.50 -2.30
N PHE A 53 -4.94 3.13 -3.27
CA PHE A 53 -4.32 1.83 -3.34
C PHE A 53 -3.06 1.85 -2.51
N ILE A 54 -2.93 0.90 -1.60
CA ILE A 54 -1.87 0.88 -0.61
C ILE A 54 -1.03 -0.38 -0.74
N GLU A 55 0.28 -0.19 -0.90
CA GLU A 55 1.28 -1.22 -0.66
C GLU A 55 1.89 -1.01 0.73
N CYS A 56 1.88 -2.05 1.57
CA CYS A 56 2.42 -2.03 2.92
C CYS A 56 3.75 -2.78 2.95
N ARG A 57 4.83 -2.12 3.40
CA ARG A 57 6.16 -2.74 3.52
C ARG A 57 6.75 -2.54 4.92
N SER A 58 7.05 -3.65 5.59
CA SER A 58 7.70 -3.66 6.91
C SER A 58 9.05 -4.39 6.93
N ASN A 59 9.44 -5.03 5.83
CA ASN A 59 10.77 -5.63 5.70
C ASN A 59 11.78 -4.56 5.28
N ILE A 60 13.08 -4.84 5.43
CA ILE A 60 14.18 -3.90 5.11
C ILE A 60 14.62 -3.93 3.64
N ASN A 61 13.82 -4.50 2.74
CA ASN A 61 14.22 -4.62 1.34
C ASN A 61 14.06 -3.28 0.63
N GLU A 62 15.05 -2.93 -0.20
CA GLU A 62 15.01 -1.71 -1.00
C GLU A 62 13.80 -1.70 -1.95
N ILE A 63 13.13 -0.55 -2.04
CA ILE A 63 12.04 -0.27 -2.96
C ILE A 63 12.63 0.39 -4.20
N THR A 64 12.54 -0.31 -5.33
CA THR A 64 13.05 0.16 -6.62
C THR A 64 11.93 0.79 -7.45
N MET A 65 12.30 1.55 -8.48
CA MET A 65 11.35 2.09 -9.46
C MET A 65 10.48 0.99 -10.09
N ASN A 66 11.05 -0.19 -10.35
CA ASN A 66 10.29 -1.31 -10.93
C ASN A 66 9.18 -1.81 -10.02
N ASN A 67 9.38 -1.76 -8.69
CA ASN A 67 8.33 -2.13 -7.74
C ASN A 67 7.14 -1.16 -7.81
N LEU A 68 7.41 0.13 -8.01
CA LEU A 68 6.38 1.15 -8.14
C LEU A 68 5.58 0.97 -9.44
N VAL A 69 6.27 0.74 -10.55
CA VAL A 69 5.62 0.47 -11.85
C VAL A 69 4.75 -0.79 -11.80
N GLU A 70 5.25 -1.86 -11.17
CA GLU A 70 4.47 -3.09 -10.95
C GLU A 70 3.22 -2.82 -10.11
N PHE A 71 3.36 -2.05 -9.03
CA PHE A 71 2.24 -1.69 -8.17
C PHE A 71 1.16 -0.89 -8.92
N GLU A 72 1.56 0.07 -9.75
CA GLU A 72 0.63 0.82 -10.61
C GLU A 72 -0.07 -0.06 -11.63
N GLN A 73 0.66 -0.97 -12.26
CA GLN A 73 0.07 -1.92 -13.21
C GLN A 73 -1.01 -2.77 -12.54
N VAL A 74 -0.72 -3.30 -11.34
CA VAL A 74 -1.70 -4.08 -10.56
C VAL A 74 -2.92 -3.24 -10.18
N GLY A 75 -2.74 -1.96 -9.83
CA GLY A 75 -3.87 -1.07 -9.56
C GLY A 75 -4.71 -0.75 -10.80
N ALA A 76 -4.07 -0.58 -11.96
CA ALA A 76 -4.78 -0.37 -13.23
C ALA A 76 -5.64 -1.59 -13.58
N GLU A 77 -5.08 -2.80 -13.49
CA GLU A 77 -5.80 -4.07 -13.69
C GLU A 77 -6.98 -4.20 -12.70
N PHE A 78 -6.77 -3.79 -11.45
CA PHE A 78 -7.82 -3.78 -10.43
C PHE A 78 -8.97 -2.81 -10.77
N VAL A 79 -8.70 -1.61 -11.29
CA VAL A 79 -9.74 -0.66 -11.72
C VAL A 79 -10.54 -1.19 -12.92
N GLU A 80 -9.90 -1.93 -13.82
CA GLU A 80 -10.58 -2.61 -14.91
C GLU A 80 -11.55 -3.69 -14.40
N GLN A 81 -11.11 -4.47 -13.41
CA GLN A 81 -11.94 -5.49 -12.77
C GLN A 81 -13.11 -4.90 -11.98
N TYR A 82 -12.88 -3.81 -11.25
CA TYR A 82 -13.87 -3.16 -10.38
C TYR A 82 -14.27 -1.80 -10.95
N VAL A 83 -15.09 -1.83 -12.01
CA VAL A 83 -15.51 -0.65 -12.79
C VAL A 83 -16.12 0.50 -11.96
N LEU A 84 -16.63 0.21 -10.76
CA LEU A 84 -17.14 1.23 -9.84
C LEU A 84 -16.06 2.24 -9.40
N PHE A 85 -14.78 1.89 -9.46
CA PHE A 85 -13.67 2.77 -9.10
C PHE A 85 -13.27 3.75 -10.21
N LYS A 86 -13.75 3.58 -11.45
CA LYS A 86 -13.40 4.45 -12.60
C LYS A 86 -13.77 5.93 -12.43
N ASN A 87 -14.71 6.23 -11.54
CA ASN A 87 -15.18 7.60 -11.28
C ASN A 87 -14.53 8.25 -10.06
N TYR A 88 -13.55 7.59 -9.44
CA TYR A 88 -12.81 8.10 -8.29
C TYR A 88 -11.44 8.62 -8.71
N ASN A 89 -10.88 9.51 -7.90
CA ASN A 89 -9.48 9.87 -8.02
C ASN A 89 -8.65 8.74 -7.39
N ILE A 90 -7.84 8.06 -8.20
CA ILE A 90 -7.03 6.92 -7.76
C ILE A 90 -5.63 7.43 -7.40
N LEU A 91 -5.23 7.17 -6.16
CA LEU A 91 -3.90 7.49 -5.65
C LEU A 91 -3.21 6.21 -5.22
N TYR A 92 -1.91 6.14 -5.43
CA TYR A 92 -1.05 5.03 -5.05
C TYR A 92 -0.18 5.49 -3.88
N VAL A 93 -0.18 4.73 -2.79
CA VAL A 93 0.58 5.10 -1.60
C VAL A 93 1.35 3.88 -1.10
N CYS A 94 2.67 4.01 -1.04
CA CYS A 94 3.52 3.05 -0.35
C CYS A 94 3.62 3.45 1.13
N ILE A 95 3.13 2.60 2.02
CA ILE A 95 3.23 2.83 3.46
C ILE A 95 4.31 1.91 4.02
N CYS A 96 5.38 2.52 4.51
CA CYS A 96 6.60 1.80 4.90
C CYS A 96 6.92 2.01 6.37
N SER A 97 7.51 1.02 7.04
CA SER A 97 7.95 1.20 8.43
C SER A 97 9.18 2.11 8.53
N GLU A 98 9.97 2.19 7.46
CA GLU A 98 11.19 2.98 7.33
C GLU A 98 11.40 3.45 5.88
N ASN A 99 12.27 4.45 5.66
CA ASN A 99 12.60 4.90 4.31
C ASN A 99 13.57 3.90 3.65
N GLN A 100 13.09 3.23 2.61
CA GLN A 100 13.79 2.15 1.91
C GLN A 100 13.84 2.37 0.39
N PHE A 101 13.49 3.57 -0.07
CA PHE A 101 13.40 3.86 -1.49
C PHE A 101 14.78 4.13 -2.07
N SER A 102 15.09 3.49 -3.19
CA SER A 102 16.23 3.87 -4.02
C SER A 102 16.08 5.31 -4.54
N GLU A 103 17.18 5.97 -4.90
CA GLU A 103 17.14 7.33 -5.47
C GLU A 103 16.23 7.43 -6.71
N LYS A 104 16.27 6.41 -7.57
CA LYS A 104 15.41 6.34 -8.76
C LYS A 104 13.93 6.19 -8.41
N ALA A 105 13.61 5.44 -7.35
CA ALA A 105 12.24 5.32 -6.88
C ALA A 105 11.73 6.66 -6.33
N LEU A 106 12.55 7.38 -5.54
CA LEU A 106 12.19 8.70 -5.04
C LEU A 106 12.02 9.73 -6.17
N ALA A 107 12.90 9.72 -7.18
CA ALA A 107 12.75 10.57 -8.36
C ALA A 107 11.44 10.27 -9.10
N TYR A 108 11.14 8.98 -9.29
CA TYR A 108 9.90 8.54 -9.93
C TYR A 108 8.65 9.00 -9.18
N ILE A 109 8.63 8.89 -7.85
CA ILE A 109 7.54 9.43 -7.02
C ILE A 109 7.43 10.95 -7.20
N GLY A 110 8.55 11.68 -7.22
CA GLY A 110 8.56 13.14 -7.40
C GLY A 110 8.03 13.61 -8.76
N GLU A 111 8.15 12.79 -9.80
CA GLU A 111 7.66 13.07 -11.14
C GLU A 111 6.18 12.68 -11.36
N ASN A 112 5.59 11.88 -10.47
CA ASN A 112 4.25 11.29 -10.63
C ASN A 112 3.32 11.66 -9.47
N SER A 113 2.48 12.69 -9.67
CA SER A 113 1.63 13.27 -8.60
C SER A 113 0.57 12.35 -7.99
N HIS A 114 0.21 11.25 -8.66
CA HIS A 114 -0.74 10.26 -8.15
C HIS A 114 -0.07 9.20 -7.28
N LEU A 115 1.26 9.20 -7.19
CA LEU A 115 2.05 8.27 -6.40
C LEU A 115 2.68 9.02 -5.22
N SER A 116 2.67 8.40 -4.04
CA SER A 116 3.26 8.97 -2.83
C SER A 116 3.73 7.88 -1.87
N TYR A 117 4.39 8.29 -0.79
CA TYR A 117 4.75 7.37 0.28
C TYR A 117 4.56 8.03 1.65
N GLU A 118 4.32 7.19 2.65
CA GLU A 118 4.24 7.59 4.06
C GLU A 118 5.07 6.63 4.91
N ILE A 119 5.79 7.16 5.89
CA ILE A 119 6.48 6.35 6.90
C ILE A 119 5.59 6.27 8.14
N LEU A 120 5.21 5.06 8.54
CA LEU A 120 4.35 4.82 9.69
C LEU A 120 4.92 3.71 10.57
N LYS A 121 5.30 4.01 11.81
CA LYS A 121 5.87 3.01 12.72
C LYS A 121 4.82 2.44 13.65
N GLU A 122 4.92 1.15 13.94
CA GLU A 122 3.96 0.44 14.82
C GLU A 122 3.95 0.97 16.27
N PHE A 123 4.97 1.73 16.66
CA PHE A 123 5.11 2.33 18.00
C PHE A 123 4.46 3.72 18.14
N ASP A 124 3.87 4.29 17.09
CA ASP A 124 3.30 5.65 17.08
C ASP A 124 1.79 5.70 17.40
N VAL A 125 1.25 4.70 18.14
CA VAL A 125 -0.17 4.61 18.54
C VAL A 125 -0.34 4.39 20.03
#